data_AF-A0A925EPR1-F1
#
_entry.id   AF-A0A925EPR1-F1
#
_cell.length_a   1.000
_cell.length_b   1.000
_cell.length_c   1.000
_cell.angle_alpha   90.00
_cell.angle_beta   90.00
_cell.angle_gamma   90.00
#
_symmetry.space_group_name_H-M   'P 1'
#
loop_
_entity.id
_entity.type
_entity.pdbx_description
1 polymer ?
#
loop_
_entity_poly.entity_id
_entity_poly.type
_entity_poly.pdbx_seq_one_letter_code
_entity_poly.pdbx_strand_id
1 'polypeptide(L)'
;MSALSIESLSDQQVLDLADIQMSPDQQLALSKLLDDGREGLLNETTTLQLDQLMQIYRRGLVRKAQALKVAVSRGLRHPLDS
;
A
#
# COMPACT_ATOMS: atom_id res chain seq x y z
N MET A 1 -14.83 12.49 0.43
CA MET A 1 -13.51 13.14 0.48
C MET A 1 -12.82 12.93 -0.86
N SER A 2 -12.72 13.98 -1.68
CA SER A 2 -12.05 13.93 -2.98
C SER A 2 -10.56 13.74 -2.74
N ALA A 3 -10.04 12.54 -3.02
CA ALA A 3 -8.60 12.32 -3.00
C ALA A 3 -7.97 13.26 -4.03
N LEU A 4 -7.04 14.12 -3.61
CA LEU A 4 -6.25 14.94 -4.53
C LEU A 4 -5.61 14.03 -5.59
N SER A 5 -5.66 14.47 -6.85
CA SER A 5 -5.00 13.76 -7.95
C SER A 5 -3.49 13.77 -7.71
N ILE A 6 -2.84 12.63 -7.94
CA ILE A 6 -1.40 12.46 -7.70
C ILE A 6 -0.59 13.37 -8.63
N GLU A 7 -1.11 13.63 -9.82
CA GLU A 7 -0.55 14.50 -10.83
C GLU A 7 -0.46 15.97 -10.38
N SER A 8 -1.28 16.38 -9.40
CA SER A 8 -1.27 17.74 -8.84
C SER A 8 -0.31 17.93 -7.65
N LEU A 9 0.30 16.85 -7.16
CA LEU A 9 1.20 16.89 -6.01
C LEU A 9 2.58 17.40 -6.39
N SER A 10 3.32 17.95 -5.41
CA SER A 10 4.73 18.33 -5.60
C SER A 10 5.61 17.10 -5.82
N ASP A 11 6.79 17.29 -6.40
CA ASP A 11 7.72 16.18 -6.65
C ASP A 11 8.09 15.42 -5.37
N GLN A 12 8.32 16.14 -4.27
CA GLN A 12 8.59 15.52 -2.97
C GLN A 12 7.40 14.68 -2.49
N GLN A 13 6.17 15.19 -2.60
CA GLN A 13 4.98 14.45 -2.21
C GLN A 13 4.76 13.20 -3.07
N VAL A 14 5.05 13.28 -4.38
CA VAL A 14 5.00 12.12 -5.28
C VAL A 14 6.05 11.08 -4.86
N LEU A 15 7.27 11.50 -4.54
CA LEU A 15 8.32 10.60 -4.07
C LEU A 15 7.96 9.94 -2.74
N ASP A 16 7.46 10.70 -1.77
CA ASP A 16 7.02 10.18 -0.48
C ASP A 16 5.91 9.12 -0.66
N LEU A 17 4.93 9.38 -1.54
CA LEU A 17 3.88 8.42 -1.87
C LEU A 17 4.41 7.19 -2.61
N ALA A 18 5.40 7.36 -3.48
CA ALA A 18 6.06 6.26 -4.19
C ALA A 18 6.87 5.37 -3.23
N ASP A 19 7.26 5.89 -2.06
CA ASP A 19 7.98 5.15 -1.02
C ASP A 19 7.10 4.63 0.11
N ILE A 20 5.80 4.92 0.11
CA ILE A 20 4.90 4.37 1.13
C ILE A 20 5.08 2.85 1.24
N GLN A 21 5.19 2.43 2.49
CA GLN A 21 5.12 1.05 2.93
C GLN A 21 4.10 0.96 4.05
N MET A 22 3.47 -0.21 4.17
CA MET A 22 2.73 -0.57 5.38
C MET A 22 3.69 -0.52 6.58
N SER A 23 3.21 -0.10 7.75
CA SER A 23 4.10 -0.05 8.92
C SER A 23 4.61 -1.46 9.28
N PRO A 24 5.80 -1.59 9.89
CA PRO A 24 6.33 -2.90 10.27
C PRO A 24 5.36 -3.73 11.11
N ASP A 25 4.68 -3.10 12.07
CA ASP A 25 3.70 -3.76 12.94
C ASP A 25 2.48 -4.25 12.17
N GLN A 26 1.96 -3.44 11.25
CA GLN A 26 0.84 -3.82 10.39
C GLN A 26 1.23 -4.95 9.43
N GLN A 27 2.44 -4.90 8.88
CA GLN A 27 2.96 -5.92 7.98
C GLN A 27 3.15 -7.26 8.72
N LEU A 28 3.68 -7.23 9.94
CA LEU A 28 3.83 -8.41 10.78
C LEU A 28 2.47 -9.01 11.14
N ALA A 29 1.53 -8.17 11.57
CA ALA A 29 0.16 -8.61 11.88
C ALA A 29 -0.53 -9.22 10.65
N LEU A 30 -0.38 -8.59 9.48
CA LEU A 30 -0.94 -9.08 8.23
C LEU A 30 -0.34 -10.44 7.85
N SER A 31 0.98 -10.60 7.92
CA SER A 31 1.65 -11.88 7.63
C SER A 31 1.11 -13.00 8.53
N LYS A 32 1.05 -12.74 9.84
CA LYS A 32 0.54 -13.71 10.80
C LYS A 32 -0.91 -14.12 10.52
N LEU A 33 -1.79 -13.16 10.25
CA LEU A 33 -3.20 -13.44 9.97
C LEU A 33 -3.40 -14.18 8.65
N LEU A 34 -2.56 -13.92 7.64
CA LEU A 34 -2.59 -14.69 6.40
C LEU A 34 -2.16 -16.13 6.62
N ASP A 35 -1.13 -16.37 7.44
CA ASP A 35 -0.69 -17.71 7.79
C ASP A 35 -1.75 -18.45 8.62
N ASP A 36 -2.29 -17.82 9.67
CA ASP A 36 -3.37 -18.37 10.49
C ASP A 36 -4.64 -18.65 9.63
N GLY A 37 -4.91 -17.83 8.61
CA GLY A 37 -6.00 -18.02 7.65
C GLY A 37 -5.85 -19.23 6.74
N ARG A 38 -4.63 -19.57 6.32
CA ARG A 38 -4.38 -20.80 5.53
C ARG A 38 -4.64 -22.06 6.35
N GLU A 39 -4.39 -21.99 7.64
CA GLU A 39 -4.61 -23.09 8.59
C GLU A 39 -6.06 -23.15 9.12
N GLY A 40 -6.95 -22.23 8.70
CA GLY A 40 -8.34 -22.19 9.16
C GLY A 40 -8.50 -21.78 10.63
N LEU A 41 -7.53 -21.05 11.19
CA LEU A 41 -7.48 -20.69 12.61
C LEU A 41 -8.13 -19.32 12.92
N LEU A 42 -8.72 -18.67 11.92
CA LEU A 42 -9.35 -17.37 12.09
C LEU A 42 -10.74 -17.49 12.73
N ASN A 43 -10.95 -16.72 13.79
CA ASN A 43 -12.27 -16.39 14.32
C ASN A 43 -12.79 -15.06 13.75
N GLU A 44 -14.02 -14.71 14.07
CA GLU A 44 -14.69 -13.49 13.58
C GLU A 44 -13.86 -12.21 13.81
N THR A 45 -13.27 -12.05 15.00
CA THR A 45 -12.45 -10.88 15.34
C THR A 45 -11.19 -10.82 14.47
N THR A 46 -10.49 -11.94 14.32
CA THR A 46 -9.26 -11.99 13.51
C THR A 46 -9.55 -11.87 12.01
N THR A 47 -10.70 -12.35 11.54
CA THR A 47 -11.16 -12.14 10.15
C THR A 47 -11.40 -10.66 9.89
N LEU A 48 -12.09 -9.96 10.80
CA LEU A 48 -12.32 -8.52 10.68
C LEU A 48 -11.00 -7.73 10.68
N GLN A 49 -10.04 -8.12 11.52
CA GLN A 49 -8.73 -7.50 11.56
C GLN A 49 -7.95 -7.73 10.25
N LEU A 50 -8.00 -8.94 9.70
CA LEU A 50 -7.37 -9.26 8.41
C LEU A 50 -7.98 -8.40 7.29
N ASP A 51 -9.30 -8.27 7.24
CA ASP A 51 -9.98 -7.45 6.24
C ASP A 51 -9.56 -5.97 6.31
N GLN A 52 -9.44 -5.41 7.51
CA GLN A 52 -8.97 -4.04 7.71
C GLN A 52 -7.53 -3.85 7.22
N LEU A 53 -6.63 -4.77 7.56
CA LEU A 53 -5.24 -4.72 7.10
C LEU A 53 -5.14 -4.87 5.58
N MET A 54 -5.94 -5.76 4.99
CA MET A 54 -6.00 -5.95 3.54
C MET A 54 -6.51 -4.70 2.81
N GLN A 55 -7.47 -3.97 3.39
CA GLN A 55 -7.93 -2.69 2.83
C GLN A 55 -6.82 -1.63 2.84
N ILE A 56 -6.08 -1.50 3.95
CA ILE A 56 -4.95 -0.58 4.07
C ILE A 56 -3.87 -0.94 3.04
N TYR A 57 -3.50 -2.22 2.97
CA TYR A 57 -2.50 -2.73 2.06
C TYR A 57 -2.85 -2.42 0.60
N ARG A 58 -4.06 -2.81 0.15
CA ARG A 58 -4.52 -2.59 -1.22
C ARG A 58 -4.57 -1.10 -1.59
N ARG A 59 -5.10 -0.26 -0.71
CA ARG A 59 -5.16 1.19 -0.93
C ARG A 59 -3.76 1.81 -1.03
N GLY A 60 -2.83 1.35 -0.19
CA GLY A 60 -1.42 1.77 -0.23
C GLY A 60 -0.77 1.41 -1.55
N LEU A 61 -0.94 0.16 -2.01
CA LEU A 61 -0.40 -0.30 -3.30
C LEU A 61 -0.92 0.51 -4.49
N VAL A 62 -2.23 0.78 -4.55
CA VAL A 62 -2.81 1.58 -5.65
C VAL A 62 -2.20 2.98 -5.68
N ARG A 63 -2.13 3.66 -4.53
CA ARG A 63 -1.52 5.00 -4.44
C ARG A 63 -0.04 4.99 -4.81
N LYS A 64 0.70 3.99 -4.32
CA LYS A 64 2.11 3.81 -4.63
C LYS A 64 2.35 3.62 -6.13
N ALA A 65 1.55 2.78 -6.79
CA ALA A 65 1.65 2.55 -8.23
C ALA A 65 1.35 3.83 -9.03
N GLN A 66 0.33 4.60 -8.64
CA GLN A 66 0.01 5.89 -9.26
C GLN A 66 1.16 6.90 -9.07
N ALA A 67 1.72 6.99 -7.87
CA ALA A 67 2.86 7.85 -7.57
C ALA A 67 4.12 7.45 -8.35
N LEU A 68 4.42 6.15 -8.46
CA LEU A 68 5.52 5.65 -9.29
C LEU A 68 5.35 6.03 -10.76
N LYS A 69 4.14 5.89 -11.31
CA LYS A 69 3.84 6.31 -12.69
C LYS A 69 4.12 7.80 -12.89
N VAL A 70 3.67 8.65 -11.96
CA VAL A 70 3.92 10.10 -12.03
C VAL A 70 5.41 10.40 -11.87
N ALA A 71 6.09 9.77 -10.91
CA ALA A 71 7.52 9.93 -10.70
C ALA A 71 8.33 9.60 -11.96
N VAL A 72 8.01 8.50 -12.65
CA VAL A 72 8.64 8.16 -13.93
C VAL A 72 8.30 9.18 -15.01
N SER A 73 7.03 9.60 -15.12
CA SER A 73 6.62 10.60 -16.13
C SER A 73 7.29 11.96 -15.97
N ARG A 74 7.68 12.32 -14.73
CA ARG A 74 8.39 13.55 -14.39
C ARG A 74 9.91 13.39 -14.39
N GLY A 75 10.43 12.19 -14.62
CA GLY A 75 11.88 11.89 -14.57
C GLY A 75 12.48 11.82 -13.16
N LEU A 76 11.65 11.68 -12.12
CA LEU A 76 12.09 11.56 -10.71
C LEU A 76 12.55 10.14 -10.36
N ARG A 77 12.12 9.13 -11.13
CA ARG A 77 12.54 7.72 -11.00
C ARG A 77 12.72 7.09 -12.36
N HIS A 78 13.60 6.10 -12.43
CA HIS A 78 13.67 5.21 -13.59
C HIS A 78 12.44 4.30 -13.65
N PRO A 79 11.97 3.93 -14.85
CA PRO A 79 11.00 2.86 -15.02
C PRO A 79 11.49 1.60 -14.31
N LEU A 80 10.56 0.80 -13.77
CA LEU A 80 10.92 -0.51 -13.26
C LEU A 80 11.34 -1.38 -14.45
N ASP A 81 12.52 -1.98 -14.36
CA ASP A 81 12.99 -2.95 -15.34
C ASP A 81 12.00 -4.13 -15.39
N SER A 82 11.68 -4.58 -16.60
CA SER A 82 10.72 -5.68 -16.86
C SER A 82 11.40 -7.04 -16.89
#